data_AF-A0A2V8HHG6-F1
#
_entry.id   AF-A0A2V8HHG6-F1
#
_cell.length_a   1.000
_cell.length_b   1.000
_cell.length_c   1.000
_cell.angle_alpha   90.00
_cell.angle_beta   90.00
_cell.angle_gamma   90.00
#
_symmetry.space_group_name_H-M   'P 1'
#
loop_
_entity.id
_entity.type
_entity.pdbx_description
1 polymer ?
#
loop_
_entity_poly.entity_id
_entity_poly.type
_entity_poly.pdbx_seq_one_letter_code
_entity_poly.pdbx_strand_id
1 'polypeptide(L)' 'MTTYAEYAADTTDQIIRCAIEVHRHLGPGLLESVYEAALCLELRSAGLPFVRQVGVSTRCSSRRC' A
#
# COMPACT_ATOMS: atom_id res chain seq x y z
N MET A 1 7.91 -26.91 -11.73
CA MET A 1 8.42 -25.61 -12.21
C MET A 1 7.23 -24.70 -12.40
N THR A 2 6.73 -24.13 -11.31
CA THR A 2 5.57 -23.23 -11.32
C THR A 2 5.94 -21.94 -12.03
N THR A 3 5.04 -21.50 -12.90
CA THR A 3 5.25 -20.42 -13.84
C THR A 3 5.15 -19.09 -13.11
N TYR A 4 6.02 -18.14 -13.44
CA TYR A 4 6.12 -16.81 -12.83
C TYR A 4 4.81 -15.98 -12.83
N ALA A 5 3.74 -16.47 -13.47
CA ALA A 5 2.41 -15.87 -13.45
C ALA A 5 1.61 -16.17 -12.16
N GLU A 6 1.82 -17.32 -11.51
CA GLU A 6 1.06 -17.67 -10.28
C GLU A 6 1.53 -16.89 -9.04
N TYR A 7 2.80 -16.46 -9.00
CA TYR A 7 3.40 -15.77 -7.85
C TYR A 7 2.86 -14.34 -7.63
N ALA A 8 2.37 -13.70 -8.70
CA ALA A 8 1.80 -12.35 -8.64
C ALA A 8 0.41 -12.34 -7.95
N ALA A 9 -0.37 -13.41 -8.13
CA ALA A 9 -1.69 -13.54 -7.51
C ALA A 9 -1.56 -13.66 -5.97
N ASP A 10 -0.59 -14.45 -5.50
CA ASP A 10 -0.32 -14.65 -4.08
C ASP A 10 0.13 -13.35 -3.37
N THR A 11 1.02 -12.59 -4.01
CA THR A 11 1.46 -11.29 -3.47
C THR A 11 0.31 -10.30 -3.38
N THR A 12 -0.58 -10.29 -4.38
CA THR A 12 -1.74 -9.38 -4.41
C THR A 12 -2.78 -9.76 -3.36
N ASP A 13 -3.04 -11.06 -3.18
CA ASP A 13 -3.94 -11.57 -2.13
C ASP A 13 -3.45 -11.15 -0.73
N GLN A 14 -2.15 -11.30 -0.46
CA GLN A 14 -1.56 -10.89 0.81
C GLN A 14 -1.73 -9.38 1.07
N ILE A 15 -1.48 -8.52 0.07
CA ILE A 15 -1.65 -7.07 0.19
C ILE A 15 -3.11 -6.71 0.48
N ILE A 16 -4.06 -7.31 -0.24
CA ILE A 16 -5.50 -7.07 -0.06
C ILE A 16 -5.93 -7.50 1.34
N ARG A 17 -5.46 -8.67 1.79
CA ARG A 17 -5.77 -9.20 3.12
C ARG A 17 -5.25 -8.29 4.23
N CYS A 18 -4.00 -7.80 4.12
CA CYS A 18 -3.45 -6.79 5.02
C CYS A 18 -4.28 -5.50 5.03
N ALA A 19 -4.67 -4.97 3.87
CA ALA A 19 -5.48 -3.76 3.77
C ALA A 19 -6.87 -3.91 4.39
N ILE A 20 -7.49 -5.09 4.23
CA ILE A 20 -8.78 -5.44 4.85
C ILE A 20 -8.63 -5.50 6.38
N GLU A 21 -7.62 -6.19 6.90
CA GLU A 21 -7.40 -6.29 8.35
C GLU A 21 -7.15 -4.92 9.00
N VAL A 22 -6.38 -4.05 8.34
CA VAL A 22 -6.18 -2.65 8.74
C VAL A 22 -7.53 -1.91 8.76
N HIS A 23 -8.31 -1.98 7.67
CA HIS A 23 -9.62 -1.31 7.63
C HIS A 23 -10.60 -1.85 8.67
N ARG A 24 -10.56 -3.15 8.98
CA ARG A 24 -11.41 -3.78 10.00
C ARG A 24 -11.07 -3.32 11.41
N HIS A 25 -9.78 -3.15 11.72
CA HIS A 25 -9.34 -2.71 13.04
C HIS A 25 -9.47 -1.20 13.26
N LEU A 26 -9.15 -0.39 12.24
CA LEU A 26 -9.11 1.07 12.36
C LEU A 26 -10.50 1.71 12.17
N GLY A 27 -11.39 1.09 11.41
CA GLY A 27 -12.69 1.67 11.07
C GLY A 27 -12.59 2.86 10.11
N PRO A 28 -13.69 3.28 9.47
CA PRO A 28 -13.71 4.40 8.53
C PRO A 28 -13.66 5.76 9.25
N GLY A 29 -12.85 6.69 8.75
CA GLY A 29 -12.84 8.10 9.23
C GLY A 29 -11.53 8.59 9.83
N LEU A 30 -10.43 7.83 9.69
CA LEU A 30 -9.11 8.22 10.19
C LEU A 30 -8.27 8.95 9.14
N LEU A 31 -7.24 9.64 9.61
CA LEU A 31 -6.29 10.38 8.77
C LEU A 31 -5.50 9.42 7.88
N GLU A 32 -5.18 9.88 6.68
CA GLU A 32 -4.36 9.15 5.70
C GLU A 32 -3.01 8.69 6.26
N SER A 33 -2.40 9.50 7.14
CA SER A 33 -1.15 9.17 7.84
C SER A 33 -1.24 7.92 8.73
N VAL A 34 -2.42 7.67 9.32
CA VAL A 34 -2.64 6.51 10.19
C VAL A 34 -2.83 5.25 9.35
N TYR A 35 -3.60 5.34 8.26
CA TYR A 35 -3.74 4.23 7.31
C TYR A 35 -2.40 3.85 6.69
N GLU A 36 -1.60 4.84 6.30
CA GLU A 36 -0.27 4.60 5.74
C GLU A 36 0.64 3.89 6.74
N ALA A 37 0.68 4.36 8.00
CA ALA A 37 1.49 3.73 9.04
C ALA A 37 1.04 2.28 9.30
N ALA A 38 -0.27 2.04 9.41
CA ALA A 38 -0.81 0.70 9.66
C ALA A 38 -0.53 -0.26 8.49
N LEU A 39 -0.74 0.17 7.25
CA LEU A 39 -0.46 -0.63 6.07
C LEU A 39 1.04 -0.97 5.98
N CYS A 40 1.93 -0.03 6.31
CA CYS A 40 3.37 -0.27 6.31
C CYS A 40 3.79 -1.31 7.36
N LEU A 41 3.14 -1.37 8.53
CA LEU A 41 3.43 -2.37 9.56
C LEU A 41 3.04 -3.77 9.08
N GLU A 42 1.90 -3.91 8.43
CA GLU A 42 1.43 -5.18 7.87
C GLU A 42 2.31 -5.63 6.71
N LEU A 43 2.62 -4.74 5.75
CA LEU A 43 3.51 -5.04 4.63
C LEU A 43 4.91 -5.43 5.09
N ARG A 44 5.43 -4.78 6.15
CA ARG A 44 6.71 -5.13 6.76
C ARG A 44 6.66 -6.51 7.43
N SER A 45 5.55 -6.84 8.09
CA SER A 45 5.35 -8.15 8.72
C SER A 45 5.20 -9.27 7.70
N ALA A 46 4.60 -8.97 6.54
CA ALA A 46 4.51 -9.87 5.39
C ALA A 46 5.84 -10.00 4.62
N GLY A 47 6.89 -9.24 4.99
CA GLY A 47 8.19 -9.27 4.32
C GLY A 47 8.20 -8.66 2.92
N LEU A 48 7.18 -7.86 2.57
CA LEU A 48 7.03 -7.25 1.26
C LEU A 48 7.85 -5.95 1.18
N PRO A 49 8.62 -5.73 0.10
CA PRO A 49 9.30 -4.46 -0.11
C PRO A 49 8.29 -3.38 -0.50
N PHE A 50 8.24 -2.28 0.25
CA PHE A 50 7.37 -1.14 -0.05
C PHE A 50 8.14 0.18 0.05
N VAL A 51 7.64 1.20 -0.66
CA VAL A 51 8.14 2.57 -0.59
C VAL A 51 6.98 3.50 -0.25
N ARG A 52 7.19 4.33 0.77
CA ARG A 52 6.20 5.30 1.26
C ARG A 52 6.33 6.62 0.53
N GLN A 53 5.20 7.28 0.28
CA GLN A 53 5.11 8.63 -0.30
C GLN A 53 6.13 8.88 -1.41
N VAL A 54 6.13 8.05 -2.45
CA VAL A 54 6.99 8.29 -3.62
C VAL A 54 6.59 9.64 -4.21
N GLY A 55 7.44 10.64 -4.01
CA GLY A 55 7.24 11.98 -4.52
C GLY A 55 7.18 11.94 -6.04
N VAL A 56 5.97 11.93 -6.59
CA VAL A 56 5.76 12.08 -8.01
C VAL A 56 6.15 13.49 -8.40
N SER A 57 7.05 13.62 -9.37
CA SER A 57 7.42 14.93 -9.91
C SER A 57 6.22 15.51 -10.63
N THR A 58 5.35 16.22 -9.91
CA THR A 58 4.26 16.97 -10.53
C THR A 58 4.90 18.17 -11.22
N ARG A 59 5.19 18.01 -12.52
CA ARG A 59 5.32 19.16 -13.41
C ARG A 59 3.97 19.85 -13.41
N CYS A 60 3.80 20.85 -12.56
CA CYS A 60 2.66 21.74 -12.60
C CYS A 60 2.77 22.57 -13.88
N SER A 61 1.99 22.23 -14.91
CA SER A 61 1.99 22.97 -16.18
C SER A 61 1.15 24.27 -16.13
N SER A 62 0.65 24.67 -14.97
CA SER A 62 -0.14 25.90 -14.83
C SER A 62 0.76 27.08 -14.47
N ARG A 63 1.06 27.92 -15.46
CA ARG A 63 1.60 29.27 -15.29
C ARG A 63 0.56 30.16 -14.60
N ARG A 64 0.46 30.06 -13.27
CA ARG A 64 -0.02 31.11 -12.34
C ARG A 64 0.06 30.55 -10.92
N CYS A 65 1.22 30.71 -10.31
CA CYS A 65 1.29 31.04 -8.89
C CYS A 65 1.41 32.56 -8.80
#